data_AF-A0A7S3C336-F1
#
_entry.id   AF-A0A7S3C336-F1
#
_cell.length_a   1.000
_cell.length_b   1.000
_cell.length_c   1.000
_cell.angle_alpha   90.00
_cell.angle_beta   90.00
_cell.angle_gamma   90.00
#
_symmetry.space_group_name_H-M   'P 1'
#
loop_
_entity.id
_entity.type
_entity.pdbx_description
1 polymer ?
#
loop_
_entity_poly.entity_id
_entity_poly.type
_entity_poly.pdbx_seq_one_letter_code
_entity_poly.pdbx_strand_id
1 'polypeptide(L)'
;RVRSDSDFAAERLCTGGTLWLRRPRRRAPRQAGLVSGRKGPGNGMWLVQLSDVSSREQAAALRGASLHVRREQQPTLGPDEIMLWQLDGLDVTRVLYRNSTGAEQIIDSASWQPESRELLGRVVGVIPREEITGDPKLGHDLLEVALAWRDGDGNQRVPDGEDSEVDIVFVPYVSDIVVGVRLGESVVLVNPPEGLFDLVQPKRSVRVVIRGLLPPVAESLQQGYVRANM
;
A
#
# COMPACT_ATOMS: atom_id res chain seq x y z
N ARG A 1 -24.97 -13.89 9.47
CA ARG A 1 -23.97 -12.82 9.65
C ARG A 1 -22.63 -13.39 9.23
N VAL A 2 -21.90 -12.68 8.40
CA VAL A 2 -20.57 -13.05 7.90
C VAL A 2 -19.66 -11.87 8.16
N ARG A 3 -18.47 -12.11 8.71
CA ARG A 3 -17.39 -11.13 8.69
C ARG A 3 -16.61 -11.35 7.41
N SER A 4 -16.32 -10.29 6.68
CA SER A 4 -15.55 -10.35 5.45
C SER A 4 -14.30 -9.51 5.59
N ASP A 5 -13.16 -10.09 5.25
CA ASP A 5 -11.85 -9.42 5.17
C ASP A 5 -11.47 -9.19 3.69
N SER A 6 -12.44 -9.28 2.78
CA SER A 6 -12.29 -9.05 1.34
C SER A 6 -12.70 -7.62 0.99
N ASP A 7 -11.88 -6.95 0.18
CA ASP A 7 -12.17 -5.60 -0.36
C ASP A 7 -13.43 -5.61 -1.26
N PHE A 8 -13.65 -6.72 -1.98
CA PHE A 8 -14.82 -6.93 -2.86
C PHE A 8 -16.04 -7.49 -2.13
N ALA A 9 -16.17 -7.28 -0.82
CA ALA A 9 -17.27 -7.87 -0.05
C ALA A 9 -18.66 -7.45 -0.58
N ALA A 10 -18.81 -6.20 -1.00
CA ALA A 10 -20.06 -5.72 -1.58
C ALA A 10 -20.43 -6.50 -2.86
N GLU A 11 -19.50 -6.59 -3.82
CA GLU A 11 -19.71 -7.31 -5.07
C GLU A 11 -19.96 -8.81 -4.82
N ARG A 12 -19.13 -9.44 -3.96
CA ARG A 12 -19.14 -10.88 -3.69
C ARG A 12 -20.30 -11.36 -2.83
N LEU A 13 -20.84 -10.50 -1.95
CA LEU A 13 -21.86 -10.88 -0.97
C LEU A 13 -23.23 -10.25 -1.23
N CYS A 14 -23.32 -9.15 -1.97
CA CYS A 14 -24.61 -8.53 -2.30
C CYS A 14 -25.17 -8.99 -3.64
N THR A 15 -24.30 -9.36 -4.59
CA THR A 15 -24.72 -9.90 -5.89
C THR A 15 -24.95 -11.40 -5.76
N GLY A 16 -26.15 -11.87 -6.10
CA GLY A 16 -26.45 -13.30 -6.10
C GLY A 16 -25.48 -14.07 -6.99
N GLY A 17 -25.13 -15.29 -6.58
CA GLY A 17 -24.08 -16.06 -7.28
C GLY A 17 -23.69 -17.34 -6.58
N THR A 18 -22.55 -17.89 -6.99
CA THR A 18 -21.99 -19.11 -6.40
C THR A 18 -20.85 -18.77 -5.44
N LEU A 19 -20.94 -19.24 -4.20
CA LEU A 19 -19.86 -19.22 -3.22
C LEU A 19 -19.50 -20.64 -2.77
N TRP A 20 -18.40 -20.77 -2.04
CA TRP A 20 -17.92 -22.04 -1.52
C TRP A 20 -17.94 -22.04 0.02
N LEU A 21 -18.91 -22.77 0.60
CA LEU A 21 -19.11 -22.84 2.04
C LEU A 21 -18.31 -24.00 2.65
N ARG A 22 -17.40 -23.68 3.57
CA ARG A 22 -16.64 -24.66 4.37
C ARG A 22 -17.12 -24.63 5.82
N ARG A 23 -17.74 -25.73 6.27
CA ARG A 23 -18.12 -25.91 7.69
C ARG A 23 -16.90 -26.24 8.55
N PRO A 24 -16.89 -25.91 9.87
CA PRO A 24 -15.72 -26.07 10.75
C PRO A 24 -15.05 -27.45 10.72
N ARG A 25 -15.86 -28.52 10.55
CA ARG A 25 -15.41 -29.93 10.57
C ARG A 25 -15.27 -30.57 9.18
N ARG A 26 -15.34 -29.78 8.11
CA ARG A 26 -15.21 -30.28 6.73
C ARG A 26 -13.86 -29.89 6.16
N ARG A 27 -13.21 -30.86 5.50
CA ARG A 27 -11.89 -30.68 4.86
C ARG A 27 -11.97 -29.75 3.64
N ALA A 28 -13.01 -29.90 2.82
CA ALA A 28 -13.18 -29.13 1.59
C ALA A 28 -14.45 -28.26 1.63
N PRO A 29 -14.41 -27.03 1.07
CA PRO A 29 -15.60 -26.24 0.81
C PRO A 29 -16.54 -26.95 -0.17
N ARG A 30 -17.85 -26.64 -0.08
CA ARG A 30 -18.85 -27.08 -1.05
C ARG A 30 -19.57 -25.88 -1.65
N GLN A 31 -20.03 -26.02 -2.88
CA GLN A 31 -20.81 -25.00 -3.54
C GLN A 31 -22.06 -24.65 -2.72
N ALA A 32 -22.35 -23.36 -2.61
CA ALA A 32 -23.54 -22.81 -1.98
C ALA A 32 -24.05 -21.65 -2.84
N GLY A 33 -25.37 -21.62 -3.08
CA GLY A 33 -26.00 -20.51 -3.75
C GLY A 33 -26.14 -19.33 -2.81
N LEU A 34 -25.55 -18.19 -3.16
CA LEU A 34 -25.84 -16.90 -2.56
C LEU A 34 -27.02 -16.27 -3.30
N VAL A 35 -28.09 -15.96 -2.57
CA VAL A 35 -29.26 -15.27 -3.14
C VAL A 35 -29.02 -13.77 -3.18
N SER A 36 -28.61 -13.20 -2.05
CA SER A 36 -28.33 -11.77 -1.90
C SER A 36 -27.64 -11.50 -0.57
N GLY A 37 -27.21 -10.26 -0.39
CA GLY A 37 -26.73 -9.79 0.89
C GLY A 37 -26.76 -8.27 0.99
N ARG A 38 -26.41 -7.77 2.17
CA ARG A 38 -26.28 -6.34 2.45
C ARG A 38 -25.33 -6.10 3.61
N LYS A 39 -24.84 -4.86 3.72
CA LYS A 39 -24.05 -4.42 4.87
C LYS A 39 -24.88 -4.58 6.16
N GLY A 40 -24.27 -5.21 7.16
CA GLY A 40 -24.84 -5.40 8.49
C GLY A 40 -24.37 -4.32 9.46
N PRO A 41 -24.87 -4.36 10.71
CA PRO A 41 -24.35 -3.49 11.76
C PRO A 41 -22.94 -3.91 12.17
N GLY A 42 -22.02 -2.94 12.25
CA GLY A 42 -20.61 -3.13 12.61
C GLY A 42 -19.65 -3.17 11.40
N ASN A 43 -18.38 -2.86 11.64
CA ASN A 43 -17.36 -2.86 10.59
C ASN A 43 -17.11 -4.29 10.05
N GLY A 44 -16.97 -4.41 8.72
CA GLY A 44 -16.73 -5.70 8.04
C GLY A 44 -17.86 -6.74 8.14
N MET A 45 -19.02 -6.38 8.70
CA MET A 45 -20.13 -7.31 8.92
C MET A 45 -21.17 -7.26 7.80
N TRP A 46 -21.57 -8.45 7.34
CA TRP A 46 -22.53 -8.64 6.24
C TRP A 46 -23.67 -9.58 6.66
N LEU A 47 -24.87 -9.27 6.16
CA LEU A 47 -26.04 -10.14 6.24
C LEU A 47 -26.25 -10.76 4.86
N VAL A 48 -26.11 -12.08 4.77
CA VAL A 48 -26.23 -12.83 3.51
C VAL A 48 -27.36 -13.84 3.60
N GLN A 49 -28.00 -14.12 2.48
CA GLN A 49 -29.03 -15.13 2.31
C GLN A 49 -28.50 -16.21 1.37
N LEU A 50 -28.48 -17.46 1.84
CA LEU A 50 -28.09 -18.62 1.02
C LEU A 50 -29.36 -19.36 0.56
N SER A 51 -29.33 -19.93 -0.64
CA SER A 51 -30.46 -20.66 -1.23
C SER A 51 -30.95 -21.79 -0.34
N ASP A 52 -30.00 -22.49 0.29
CA ASP A 52 -30.25 -23.71 1.07
C ASP A 52 -30.50 -23.43 2.56
N VAL A 53 -30.69 -22.16 2.93
CA VAL A 53 -30.88 -21.71 4.31
C VAL A 53 -32.12 -20.85 4.41
N SER A 54 -33.23 -21.46 4.83
CA SER A 54 -34.54 -20.83 4.97
C SER A 54 -35.01 -20.68 6.43
N SER A 55 -34.26 -21.21 7.41
CA SER A 55 -34.61 -21.11 8.84
C SER A 55 -33.48 -20.58 9.72
N ARG A 56 -33.85 -20.09 10.91
CA ARG A 56 -32.91 -19.59 11.93
C ARG A 56 -32.02 -20.71 12.46
N GLU A 57 -32.55 -21.92 12.58
CA GLU A 57 -31.87 -23.12 13.05
C GLU A 57 -30.80 -23.55 12.04
N GLN A 58 -31.16 -23.56 10.75
CA GLN A 58 -30.21 -23.84 9.66
C GLN A 58 -29.08 -22.80 9.63
N ALA A 59 -29.41 -21.51 9.77
CA ALA A 59 -28.40 -20.46 9.85
C ALA A 59 -27.51 -20.61 11.10
N ALA A 60 -28.07 -21.00 12.25
CA ALA A 60 -27.32 -21.24 13.48
C ALA A 60 -26.34 -22.42 13.35
N ALA A 61 -26.72 -23.47 12.60
CA ALA A 61 -25.86 -24.62 12.31
C ALA A 61 -24.63 -24.28 11.43
N LEU A 62 -24.61 -23.09 10.81
CA LEU A 62 -23.49 -22.59 10.01
C LEU A 62 -22.52 -21.69 10.80
N ARG A 63 -22.71 -21.49 12.11
CA ARG A 63 -21.75 -20.71 12.91
C ARG A 63 -20.34 -21.32 12.83
N GLY A 64 -19.36 -20.46 12.63
CA GLY A 64 -17.95 -20.86 12.41
C GLY A 64 -17.65 -21.39 11.01
N ALA A 65 -18.65 -21.51 10.12
CA ALA A 65 -18.38 -21.79 8.72
C ALA A 65 -17.72 -20.57 8.05
N SER A 66 -16.93 -20.83 7.01
CA SER A 66 -16.28 -19.82 6.18
C SER A 66 -16.82 -19.88 4.75
N LEU A 67 -16.98 -18.72 4.12
CA LEU A 67 -17.30 -18.58 2.71
C LEU A 67 -16.03 -18.29 1.94
N HIS A 68 -15.87 -18.92 0.79
CA HIS A 68 -14.71 -18.80 -0.08
C HIS A 68 -15.17 -18.46 -1.50
N VAL A 69 -14.31 -17.75 -2.22
CA VAL A 69 -14.43 -17.49 -3.66
C VAL A 69 -13.25 -18.16 -4.34
N ARG A 70 -13.46 -18.67 -5.55
CA ARG A 70 -12.36 -19.25 -6.32
C ARG A 70 -11.39 -18.17 -6.78
N ARG A 71 -10.10 -18.47 -6.83
CA ARG A 71 -9.08 -17.51 -7.30
C ARG A 71 -9.32 -17.06 -8.74
N GLU A 72 -9.90 -17.94 -9.55
CA GLU A 72 -10.24 -17.65 -10.94
C GLU A 72 -11.45 -16.70 -11.08
N GLN A 73 -12.26 -16.53 -10.03
CA GLN A 73 -13.37 -15.57 -9.98
C GLN A 73 -12.84 -14.22 -9.50
N GLN A 74 -12.09 -13.56 -10.38
CA GLN A 74 -11.63 -12.20 -10.14
C GLN A 74 -12.79 -11.21 -10.23
N PRO A 75 -12.81 -10.18 -9.37
CA PRO A 75 -13.76 -9.07 -9.50
C PRO A 75 -13.54 -8.35 -10.83
N THR A 76 -14.59 -7.69 -11.32
CA THR A 76 -14.46 -6.85 -12.51
C THR A 76 -13.87 -5.51 -12.10
N LEU A 77 -12.78 -5.11 -12.74
CA LEU A 77 -12.14 -3.82 -12.52
C LEU A 77 -12.54 -2.79 -13.56
N GLY A 78 -12.70 -1.54 -13.13
CA GLY A 78 -12.68 -0.38 -14.00
C GLY A 78 -11.33 -0.17 -14.70
N PRO A 79 -11.27 0.66 -15.75
CA PRO A 79 -10.07 0.89 -16.55
C PRO A 79 -8.86 1.43 -15.77
N ASP A 80 -9.08 2.07 -14.62
CA ASP A 80 -8.05 2.64 -13.75
C ASP A 80 -8.04 2.02 -12.34
N GLU A 81 -8.74 0.90 -12.15
CA GLU A 81 -8.77 0.20 -10.88
C GLU A 81 -7.70 -0.89 -10.83
N ILE A 82 -7.05 -1.02 -9.68
CA ILE A 82 -5.98 -1.99 -9.44
C ILE A 82 -6.25 -2.68 -8.10
N MET A 83 -5.96 -3.98 -8.02
CA MET A 83 -6.03 -4.68 -6.73
C MET A 83 -4.86 -4.25 -5.85
N LEU A 84 -5.09 -4.03 -4.55
CA LEU A 84 -4.04 -3.58 -3.62
C LEU A 84 -2.80 -4.48 -3.62
N TRP A 85 -2.99 -5.80 -3.66
CA TRP A 85 -1.87 -6.76 -3.70
C TRP A 85 -1.06 -6.73 -5.00
N GLN A 86 -1.56 -6.11 -6.07
CA GLN A 86 -0.80 -5.94 -7.31
C GLN A 86 0.21 -4.80 -7.20
N LEU A 87 0.07 -3.92 -6.20
CA LEU A 87 1.02 -2.85 -5.92
C LEU A 87 2.21 -3.35 -5.09
N ASP A 88 2.02 -4.40 -4.30
CA ASP A 88 3.09 -5.00 -3.51
C ASP A 88 4.25 -5.50 -4.39
N GLY A 89 5.47 -5.14 -4.01
CA GLY A 89 6.69 -5.49 -4.72
C GLY A 89 7.00 -4.67 -5.98
N LEU A 90 6.14 -3.72 -6.37
CA LEU A 90 6.42 -2.85 -7.52
C LEU A 90 7.52 -1.84 -7.19
N ASP A 91 8.42 -1.62 -8.15
CA ASP A 91 9.46 -0.60 -8.01
C ASP A 91 8.84 0.79 -8.13
N VAL A 92 9.24 1.72 -7.27
CA VAL A 92 8.77 3.10 -7.27
C VAL A 92 9.80 3.98 -7.95
N THR A 93 9.40 4.66 -9.01
CA THR A 93 10.30 5.41 -9.88
C THR A 93 9.81 6.85 -10.06
N ARG A 94 10.71 7.82 -9.85
CA ARG A 94 10.45 9.21 -10.21
C ARG A 94 10.43 9.35 -11.73
N VAL A 95 9.39 9.99 -12.24
CA VAL A 95 9.35 10.42 -13.65
C VAL A 95 10.01 11.79 -13.75
N LEU A 96 11.00 11.91 -14.64
CA LEU A 96 11.61 13.18 -14.99
C LEU A 96 11.11 13.63 -16.36
N TYR A 97 10.63 14.86 -16.40
CA TYR A 97 10.05 15.49 -17.57
C TYR A 97 10.98 16.63 -18.02
N ARG A 98 11.45 16.61 -19.28
CA ARG A 98 12.29 17.68 -19.83
C ARG A 98 11.52 18.53 -20.83
N ASN A 99 11.25 19.79 -20.51
CA ASN A 99 10.66 20.70 -21.50
C ASN A 99 11.67 21.03 -22.62
N SER A 100 11.22 21.71 -23.67
CA SER A 100 12.06 22.12 -24.82
C SER A 100 13.22 23.06 -24.47
N THR A 101 13.27 23.61 -23.26
CA THR A 101 14.33 24.52 -22.78
C THR A 101 15.19 23.95 -21.64
N GLY A 102 14.92 22.72 -21.18
CA GLY A 102 15.65 22.04 -20.10
C GLY A 102 15.24 22.40 -18.67
N ALA A 103 14.13 23.12 -18.46
CA ALA A 103 13.62 23.48 -17.13
C ALA A 103 12.46 22.56 -16.68
N GLU A 104 12.42 22.23 -15.39
CA GLU A 104 11.37 21.39 -14.79
C GLU A 104 10.11 22.23 -14.51
N GLN A 105 8.94 21.85 -15.06
CA GLN A 105 7.65 22.48 -14.73
C GLN A 105 6.48 21.47 -14.78
N ILE A 106 5.48 21.72 -13.93
CA ILE A 106 4.22 20.98 -13.82
C ILE A 106 3.33 21.31 -15.04
N ILE A 107 3.28 20.42 -16.02
CA ILE A 107 2.38 20.51 -17.19
C ILE A 107 1.74 19.12 -17.40
N ASP A 108 0.44 19.13 -17.71
CA ASP A 108 -0.47 18.00 -18.03
C ASP A 108 0.21 16.65 -18.38
N SER A 109 0.04 15.68 -17.48
CA SER A 109 0.63 14.33 -17.48
C SER A 109 0.32 13.50 -18.72
N ALA A 110 -0.73 13.86 -19.49
CA ALA A 110 -1.15 13.09 -20.67
C ALA A 110 -0.24 13.27 -21.90
N SER A 111 0.65 14.28 -21.89
CA SER A 111 1.38 14.71 -23.10
C SER A 111 2.88 14.38 -23.10
N TRP A 112 3.39 13.76 -22.04
CA TRP A 112 4.83 13.53 -21.86
C TRP A 112 5.28 12.11 -22.18
N GLN A 113 6.48 12.00 -22.76
CA GLN A 113 7.25 10.77 -22.80
C GLN A 113 8.34 10.85 -21.73
N PRO A 114 8.43 9.88 -20.79
CA PRO A 114 9.52 9.82 -19.82
C PRO A 114 10.86 9.72 -20.55
N GLU A 115 11.77 10.68 -20.33
CA GLU A 115 13.14 10.61 -20.90
C GLU A 115 14.09 9.82 -19.98
N SER A 116 13.84 9.86 -18.67
CA SER A 116 14.60 9.12 -17.68
C SER A 116 13.73 8.73 -16.48
N ARG A 117 14.22 7.73 -15.75
CA ARG A 117 13.56 7.10 -14.61
C ARG A 117 14.59 6.97 -13.49
N GLU A 118 14.28 7.54 -12.34
CA GLU A 118 15.11 7.40 -11.13
C GLU A 118 14.40 6.43 -10.18
N LEU A 119 15.04 5.31 -9.85
CA LEU A 119 14.52 4.35 -8.88
C LEU A 119 14.60 4.97 -7.47
N LEU A 120 13.46 5.09 -6.80
CA LEU A 120 13.34 5.65 -5.46
C LEU A 120 13.21 4.57 -4.38
N GLY A 121 12.61 3.43 -4.71
CA GLY A 121 12.34 2.37 -3.75
C GLY A 121 11.45 1.28 -4.30
N ARG A 122 10.82 0.55 -3.40
CA ARG A 122 9.87 -0.53 -3.70
C ARG A 122 8.67 -0.45 -2.77
N VAL A 123 7.49 -0.69 -3.31
CA VAL A 123 6.27 -0.84 -2.48
C VAL A 123 6.39 -2.14 -1.69
N VAL A 124 6.29 -2.04 -0.37
CA VAL A 124 6.33 -3.19 0.56
C VAL A 124 5.02 -3.36 1.33
N GLY A 125 4.06 -2.48 1.08
CA GLY A 125 2.76 -2.48 1.73
C GLY A 125 1.86 -1.37 1.23
N VAL A 126 0.56 -1.52 1.50
CA VAL A 126 -0.46 -0.51 1.23
C VAL A 126 -1.37 -0.44 2.44
N ILE A 127 -1.60 0.77 2.94
CA ILE A 127 -2.52 1.05 4.04
C ILE A 127 -3.78 1.70 3.45
N PRO A 128 -4.92 0.98 3.40
CA PRO A 128 -6.18 1.56 2.98
C PRO A 128 -6.60 2.71 3.90
N ARG A 129 -7.20 3.75 3.32
CA ARG A 129 -7.67 4.93 4.09
C ARG A 129 -8.62 4.56 5.22
N GLU A 130 -9.43 3.52 5.04
CA GLU A 130 -10.39 3.06 6.06
C GLU A 130 -9.68 2.53 7.31
N GLU A 131 -8.45 2.02 7.17
CA GLU A 131 -7.62 1.60 8.31
C GLU A 131 -7.00 2.79 9.04
N ILE A 132 -6.72 3.88 8.32
CA ILE A 132 -6.13 5.10 8.88
C ILE A 132 -7.17 5.93 9.64
N THR A 133 -8.32 6.18 9.00
CA THR A 133 -9.29 7.18 9.48
C THR A 133 -10.54 6.55 10.09
N GLY A 134 -10.84 5.29 9.76
CA GLY A 134 -12.12 4.65 10.09
C GLY A 134 -13.33 5.20 9.33
N ASP A 135 -13.16 6.25 8.52
CA ASP A 135 -14.19 6.86 7.67
C ASP A 135 -13.74 6.78 6.19
N PRO A 136 -14.42 6.01 5.34
CA PRO A 136 -14.05 5.85 3.93
C PRO A 136 -14.12 7.15 3.11
N LYS A 137 -14.67 8.25 3.67
CA LYS A 137 -14.73 9.56 3.02
C LYS A 137 -13.52 10.45 3.32
N LEU A 138 -12.68 10.07 4.27
CA LEU A 138 -11.56 10.88 4.73
C LEU A 138 -10.23 10.22 4.38
N GLY A 139 -9.32 11.02 3.82
CA GLY A 139 -7.97 10.59 3.47
C GLY A 139 -7.86 9.80 2.17
N HIS A 140 -6.65 9.33 1.92
CA HIS A 140 -6.28 8.50 0.77
C HIS A 140 -5.47 7.31 1.24
N ASP A 141 -5.44 6.25 0.44
CA ASP A 141 -4.60 5.09 0.72
C ASP A 141 -3.13 5.53 0.71
N LEU A 142 -2.30 4.90 1.54
CA LEU A 142 -0.88 5.17 1.63
C LEU A 142 -0.09 3.97 1.13
N LEU A 143 0.87 4.20 0.24
CA LEU A 143 1.89 3.22 -0.11
C LEU A 143 3.00 3.26 0.92
N GLU A 144 3.41 2.09 1.42
CA GLU A 144 4.63 1.93 2.19
C GLU A 144 5.77 1.67 1.20
N VAL A 145 6.64 2.66 1.02
CA VAL A 145 7.75 2.58 0.06
C VAL A 145 9.04 2.42 0.84
N ALA A 146 9.63 1.23 0.74
CA ALA A 146 10.95 0.98 1.27
C ALA A 146 12.00 1.52 0.30
N LEU A 147 12.87 2.39 0.80
CA LEU A 147 13.75 3.20 -0.03
C LEU A 147 14.90 2.39 -0.64
N ALA A 148 15.21 2.71 -1.89
CA ALA A 148 16.39 2.18 -2.54
C ALA A 148 17.65 2.81 -1.93
N TRP A 149 18.72 2.03 -1.82
CA TRP A 149 20.03 2.52 -1.38
C TRP A 149 21.11 2.15 -2.39
N ARG A 150 22.30 2.72 -2.21
CA ARG A 150 23.50 2.28 -2.93
C ARG A 150 24.35 1.43 -2.01
N ASP A 151 24.76 0.26 -2.48
CA ASP A 151 25.72 -0.56 -1.76
C ASP A 151 27.14 0.03 -1.84
N GLY A 152 28.10 -0.63 -1.18
CA GLY A 152 29.50 -0.18 -1.15
C GLY A 152 30.18 -0.14 -2.53
N ASP A 153 29.63 -0.86 -3.51
CA ASP A 153 30.10 -0.90 -4.90
C ASP A 153 29.38 0.15 -5.78
N GLY A 154 28.49 0.95 -5.19
CA GLY A 154 27.72 1.99 -5.86
C GLY A 154 26.51 1.47 -6.64
N ASN A 155 26.21 0.18 -6.57
CA ASN A 155 25.07 -0.41 -7.25
C ASN A 155 23.77 -0.10 -6.50
N GLN A 156 22.71 0.23 -7.23
CA GLN A 156 21.43 0.54 -6.61
C GLN A 156 20.73 -0.76 -6.21
N ARG A 157 20.30 -0.82 -4.95
CA ARG A 157 19.56 -1.95 -4.37
C ARG A 157 18.22 -1.47 -3.85
N VAL A 158 17.25 -2.36 -3.95
CA VAL A 158 15.95 -2.23 -3.32
C VAL A 158 15.80 -3.36 -2.31
N PRO A 159 15.12 -3.10 -1.19
CA PRO A 159 14.97 -4.14 -0.19
C PRO A 159 14.03 -5.24 -0.65
N ASP A 160 14.38 -6.47 -0.31
CA ASP A 160 13.57 -7.65 -0.59
C ASP A 160 12.73 -7.99 0.65
N GLY A 161 11.64 -7.25 0.87
CA GLY A 161 10.45 -7.59 1.68
C GLY A 161 10.58 -7.98 3.17
N GLU A 162 11.76 -8.39 3.65
CA GLU A 162 11.98 -9.01 4.96
C GLU A 162 13.07 -8.28 5.78
N ASP A 163 13.76 -7.30 5.20
CA ASP A 163 14.77 -6.53 5.90
C ASP A 163 14.13 -5.54 6.88
N SER A 164 14.21 -5.86 8.18
CA SER A 164 13.68 -5.05 9.29
C SER A 164 14.40 -3.70 9.51
N GLU A 165 15.48 -3.43 8.78
CA GLU A 165 16.29 -2.20 8.86
C GLU A 165 16.14 -1.28 7.64
N VAL A 166 15.00 -1.32 6.95
CA VAL A 166 14.74 -0.44 5.79
C VAL A 166 14.10 0.88 6.23
N ASP A 167 14.51 1.95 5.55
CA ASP A 167 13.85 3.24 5.64
C ASP A 167 12.57 3.23 4.79
N ILE A 168 11.43 3.53 5.42
CA ILE A 168 10.11 3.51 4.79
C ILE A 168 9.59 4.95 4.68
N VAL A 169 9.11 5.30 3.50
CA VAL A 169 8.36 6.54 3.22
C VAL A 169 6.92 6.19 2.92
N PHE A 170 5.98 6.92 3.52
CA PHE A 170 4.56 6.79 3.22
C PHE A 170 4.18 7.75 2.10
N VAL A 171 3.74 7.19 0.97
CA VAL A 171 3.39 7.95 -0.23
C VAL A 171 1.87 7.91 -0.44
N PRO A 172 1.16 9.04 -0.40
CA PRO A 172 -0.26 9.07 -0.70
C PRO A 172 -0.56 8.57 -2.11
N TYR A 173 -1.48 7.63 -2.24
CA TYR A 173 -1.96 7.13 -3.53
C TYR A 173 -2.99 8.09 -4.12
N VAL A 174 -2.48 9.17 -4.70
CA VAL A 174 -3.26 10.23 -5.36
C VAL A 174 -2.64 10.56 -6.72
N SER A 175 -3.45 10.96 -7.69
CA SER A 175 -3.01 11.22 -9.07
C SER A 175 -1.94 12.31 -9.18
N ASP A 176 -1.88 13.24 -8.22
CA ASP A 176 -0.89 14.31 -8.18
C ASP A 176 0.51 13.79 -7.85
N ILE A 177 0.61 12.66 -7.13
CA ILE A 177 1.88 12.04 -6.73
C ILE A 177 2.12 10.76 -7.53
N VAL A 178 1.16 9.84 -7.57
CA VAL A 178 1.20 8.60 -8.33
C VAL A 178 0.59 8.84 -9.70
N VAL A 179 1.45 9.11 -10.68
CA VAL A 179 1.05 9.50 -12.03
C VAL A 179 0.76 8.30 -12.95
N GLY A 180 1.08 7.08 -12.50
CA GLY A 180 0.67 5.87 -13.19
C GLY A 180 1.23 4.58 -12.59
N VAL A 181 0.58 3.47 -12.87
CA VAL A 181 1.03 2.12 -12.49
C VAL A 181 1.11 1.26 -13.74
N ARG A 182 2.27 0.66 -13.99
CA ARG A 182 2.52 -0.18 -15.16
C ARG A 182 2.83 -1.59 -14.71
N LEU A 183 1.78 -2.41 -14.54
CA LEU A 183 1.92 -3.79 -14.06
C LEU A 183 2.81 -4.66 -14.96
N GLY A 184 2.77 -4.45 -16.29
CA GLY A 184 3.63 -5.18 -17.23
C GLY A 184 5.12 -4.82 -17.13
N GLU A 185 5.44 -3.66 -16.57
CA GLU A 185 6.81 -3.19 -16.30
C GLU A 185 7.18 -3.29 -14.81
N SER A 186 6.29 -3.82 -13.98
CA SER A 186 6.42 -3.91 -12.52
C SER A 186 6.80 -2.59 -11.81
N VAL A 187 6.24 -1.46 -12.25
CA VAL A 187 6.63 -0.13 -11.75
C VAL A 187 5.44 0.77 -11.39
N VAL A 188 5.59 1.51 -10.29
CA VAL A 188 4.78 2.67 -9.92
C VAL A 188 5.55 3.94 -10.29
N LEU A 189 4.94 4.78 -11.11
CA LEU A 189 5.49 6.05 -11.56
C LEU A 189 5.01 7.17 -10.65
N VAL A 190 5.94 7.95 -10.11
CA VAL A 190 5.64 9.06 -9.21
C VAL A 190 6.22 10.39 -9.67
N ASN A 191 5.51 11.47 -9.37
CA ASN A 191 5.96 12.86 -9.40
C ASN A 191 5.85 13.45 -7.99
N PRO A 192 6.74 13.09 -7.07
CA PRO A 192 6.61 13.46 -5.68
C PRO A 192 7.01 14.91 -5.43
N PRO A 193 6.39 15.59 -4.46
CA PRO A 193 6.88 16.89 -4.01
C PRO A 193 8.32 16.79 -3.48
N GLU A 194 9.05 17.90 -3.57
CA GLU A 194 10.39 18.03 -3.00
C GLU A 194 10.39 17.66 -1.51
N GLY A 195 11.42 16.98 -1.04
CA GLY A 195 11.50 16.52 0.35
C GLY A 195 10.82 15.18 0.64
N LEU A 196 9.87 14.69 -0.18
CA LEU A 196 9.10 13.49 0.17
C LEU A 196 9.98 12.24 0.32
N PHE A 197 11.01 12.12 -0.50
CA PHE A 197 11.95 10.99 -0.49
C PHE A 197 13.30 11.36 0.17
N ASP A 198 13.42 12.56 0.72
CA ASP A 198 14.67 13.05 1.32
C ASP A 198 14.72 12.62 2.79
N LEU A 199 15.44 11.53 3.09
CA LEU A 199 15.61 11.09 4.47
C LEU A 199 16.54 12.03 5.24
N VAL A 200 16.01 12.71 6.26
CA VAL A 200 16.79 13.55 7.18
C VAL A 200 17.65 12.69 8.14
N GLN A 201 17.22 11.47 8.45
CA GLN A 201 18.00 10.50 9.23
C GLN A 201 17.71 9.08 8.75
N PRO A 202 18.55 8.50 7.87
CA PRO A 202 18.42 7.08 7.54
C PRO A 202 18.64 6.22 8.78
N LYS A 203 17.89 5.12 8.92
CA LYS A 203 18.15 4.05 9.90
C LYS A 203 19.49 3.38 9.54
N ARG A 204 20.59 4.03 9.90
CA ARG A 204 21.95 3.54 9.63
C ARG A 204 22.21 2.28 10.45
N SER A 205 22.48 1.18 9.76
CA SER A 205 23.09 -0.05 10.30
C SER A 205 24.62 -0.01 10.34
N VAL A 206 25.25 1.15 10.08
CA VAL A 206 26.68 1.29 10.36
C VAL A 206 26.82 1.56 11.85
N ARG A 207 27.13 0.53 12.64
CA ARG A 207 27.85 0.70 13.91
C ARG A 207 29.12 1.47 13.59
N VAL A 208 29.06 2.79 13.67
CA VAL A 208 30.27 3.60 13.74
C VAL A 208 30.86 3.24 15.10
N VAL A 209 31.80 2.31 15.12
CA VAL A 209 32.69 2.18 16.26
C VAL A 209 33.45 3.50 16.30
N ILE A 210 33.02 4.40 17.19
CA ILE A 210 33.72 5.67 17.42
C ILE A 210 35.09 5.29 18.00
N ARG A 211 36.06 5.01 17.13
CA ARG A 211 37.47 4.90 17.52
C ARG A 211 38.03 6.32 17.54
N GLY A 212 37.70 7.03 18.61
CA GLY A 212 38.15 8.39 18.87
C GLY A 212 37.59 8.87 20.20
N LEU A 213 38.42 9.53 21.01
CA LEU A 213 38.00 10.13 22.28
C LEU A 213 36.95 11.21 22.00
N LEU A 214 35.86 11.20 22.77
CA LEU A 214 34.96 12.35 22.87
C LEU A 214 35.78 13.57 23.30
N PRO A 215 35.73 14.71 22.58
CA PRO A 215 36.35 15.92 23.07
C PRO A 215 35.67 16.34 24.40
N PRO A 216 36.42 16.92 25.34
CA PRO A 216 35.86 17.34 26.62
C PRO A 216 34.73 18.36 26.40
N VAL A 217 33.64 18.19 27.16
CA VAL A 217 32.33 18.90 27.09
C VAL A 217 32.45 20.43 27.02
N ALA A 218 33.58 21.00 27.45
CA ALA A 218 33.82 22.44 27.50
C ALA A 218 33.96 23.11 26.11
N GLU A 219 34.39 22.41 25.06
CA GLU A 219 34.60 23.03 23.73
C GLU A 219 33.33 23.06 22.86
N SER A 220 32.40 22.12 23.06
CA SER A 220 31.14 22.05 22.29
C SER A 220 30.14 23.17 22.63
N LEU A 221 30.31 23.86 23.76
CA LEU A 221 29.42 24.94 24.19
C LEU A 221 29.91 26.36 23.85
N GLN A 222 31.15 26.51 23.35
CA GLN A 222 31.72 27.84 23.05
C GLN A 222 31.53 28.33 21.61
N GLN A 223 31.09 27.47 20.67
CA GLN A 223 30.81 27.88 19.28
C GLN A 223 29.35 28.29 19.01
N GLY A 224 28.49 28.30 20.04
CA GLY A 224 27.05 28.55 19.90
C GLY A 224 26.53 29.92 20.32
N TYR A 225 27.39 30.92 20.62
CA TYR A 225 26.93 32.23 21.09
C TYR A 225 27.64 33.39 20.38
N VAL A 226 27.33 33.59 19.08
CA VAL A 226 27.51 34.90 18.46
C VAL A 226 26.33 35.77 18.90
N ARG A 227 26.55 36.62 19.90
CA ARG A 227 25.63 37.73 20.20
C ARG A 227 25.67 38.69 19.02
N ALA A 228 24.53 38.87 18.35
CA ALA A 228 24.25 40.07 17.59
C ALA A 228 24.28 41.27 18.55
N ASN A 229 25.14 42.24 18.25
CA ASN A 229 25.06 43.62 18.74
C ASN A 229 25.77 44.52 17.73
N MET A 230 25.01 45.04 16.78
CA MET A 230 24.88 46.47 16.46
C MET A 230 23.73 46.67 15.48
#